data_AF-A0AAV1BJC8-F1
#
_entry.id   AF-A0AAV1BJC8-F1
#
_cell.length_a   1.000
_cell.length_b   1.000
_cell.length_c   1.000
_cell.angle_alpha   90.00
_cell.angle_beta   90.00
_cell.angle_gamma   90.00
#
_symmetry.space_group_name_H-M   'P 1'
#
loop_
_entity.id
_entity.type
_entity.pdbx_description
1 polymer ?
#
loop_
_entity_poly.entity_id
_entity_poly.type
_entity_poly.pdbx_seq_one_letter_code
_entity_poly.pdbx_strand_id
1 'polypeptide(L)'
;MHTTNPSSATLQGDSRRPVQAQWLRTELYFSTGSLDDPQHQVNAARWREFLDKEVTPRFPDGFTAFDAYGQWRDKDADQPERLSTKVIVILHENTAIAQTSKPSAWPGNG
;
A
#
# COMPACT_ATOMS: atom_id res chain seq x y z
N MET A 1 -36.27 -12.66 -31.08
CA MET A 1 -36.72 -13.27 -29.82
C MET A 1 -35.62 -12.97 -28.79
N HIS A 2 -35.78 -11.93 -27.95
CA HIS A 2 -36.46 -11.90 -26.64
C HIS A 2 -35.76 -12.71 -25.52
N THR A 3 -35.04 -11.93 -24.68
CA THR A 3 -34.81 -11.98 -23.22
C THR A 3 -34.11 -13.22 -22.63
N THR A 4 -33.24 -13.14 -21.63
CA THR A 4 -33.46 -12.47 -20.33
C THR A 4 -32.14 -12.10 -19.63
N ASN A 5 -32.14 -10.86 -19.15
CA ASN A 5 -31.27 -10.24 -18.16
C ASN A 5 -31.10 -11.12 -16.89
N PRO A 6 -29.90 -11.37 -16.35
CA PRO A 6 -29.79 -11.87 -14.99
C PRO A 6 -30.13 -10.73 -14.03
N SER A 7 -31.41 -10.66 -13.65
CA SER A 7 -31.90 -9.85 -12.55
C SER A 7 -31.08 -10.10 -11.28
N SER A 8 -30.54 -9.02 -10.75
CA SER A 8 -30.48 -8.68 -9.33
C SER A 8 -30.30 -9.85 -8.35
N ALA A 9 -29.04 -10.14 -8.00
CA ALA A 9 -28.72 -10.62 -6.67
C ALA A 9 -28.45 -9.40 -5.75
N THR A 10 -29.45 -8.52 -5.59
CA THR A 10 -29.41 -7.52 -4.53
C THR A 10 -29.94 -8.20 -3.28
N LEU A 11 -29.04 -8.70 -2.43
CA LEU A 11 -29.38 -9.03 -1.05
C LEU A 11 -29.89 -7.73 -0.39
N GLN A 12 -31.21 -7.56 -0.35
CA GLN A 12 -31.88 -6.54 0.45
C GLN A 12 -31.61 -6.87 1.92
N GLY A 13 -30.52 -6.30 2.43
CA GLY A 13 -30.06 -6.47 3.81
C GLY A 13 -30.55 -5.33 4.68
N ASP A 14 -31.56 -5.63 5.48
CA ASP A 14 -31.72 -5.23 6.88
C ASP A 14 -31.06 -3.90 7.31
N SER A 15 -31.88 -2.88 7.62
CA SER A 15 -31.48 -1.51 8.01
C SER A 15 -30.64 -1.40 9.29
N ARG A 16 -30.24 -2.53 9.87
CA ARG A 16 -29.37 -2.67 11.04
C ARG A 16 -27.94 -3.09 10.69
N ARG A 17 -27.62 -3.31 9.41
CA ARG A 17 -26.26 -3.63 8.99
C ARG A 17 -25.43 -2.34 9.05
N PRO A 18 -24.33 -2.29 9.82
CA PRO A 18 -23.45 -1.11 9.83
C PRO A 18 -23.01 -0.81 8.40
N VAL A 19 -22.80 0.48 8.10
CA VAL A 19 -22.28 0.95 6.80
C VAL A 19 -21.13 0.04 6.41
N GLN A 20 -21.25 -0.61 5.26
CA GLN A 20 -20.30 -1.63 4.83
C GLN A 20 -18.90 -0.99 4.79
N ALA A 21 -18.00 -1.42 5.67
CA ALA A 21 -16.66 -0.87 5.76
C ALA A 21 -16.01 -0.94 4.37
N GLN A 22 -15.68 0.22 3.82
CA GLN A 22 -14.92 0.29 2.58
C GLN A 22 -13.46 0.05 2.93
N TRP A 23 -12.92 -1.11 2.58
CA TRP A 23 -11.50 -1.41 2.82
C TRP A 23 -10.63 -0.81 1.71
N LEU A 24 -9.59 -0.08 2.11
CA LEU A 24 -8.52 0.37 1.24
C LEU A 24 -7.33 -0.57 1.35
N ARG A 25 -6.67 -0.79 0.22
CA ARG A 25 -5.41 -1.52 0.11
C ARG A 25 -4.29 -0.52 -0.19
N THR A 26 -3.35 -0.37 0.73
CA THR A 26 -2.12 0.38 0.51
C THR A 26 -0.98 -0.59 0.27
N GLU A 27 -0.21 -0.34 -0.78
CA GLU A 27 1.00 -1.10 -1.11
C GLU A 27 2.23 -0.20 -1.01
N LEU A 28 3.25 -0.67 -0.30
CA LEU A 28 4.53 0.00 -0.17
C LEU A 28 5.61 -0.89 -0.80
N TYR A 29 6.36 -0.34 -1.75
CA TYR A 29 7.38 -1.05 -2.51
C TYR A 29 8.77 -0.64 -2.02
N PHE A 30 9.58 -1.62 -1.65
CA PHE A 30 10.94 -1.42 -1.16
C PHE A 30 11.93 -2.20 -2.03
N SER A 31 12.82 -1.49 -2.72
CA SER A 31 13.96 -2.13 -3.37
C SER A 31 15.00 -2.53 -2.33
N THR A 32 15.36 -3.81 -2.30
CA THR A 32 16.34 -4.39 -1.38
C THR A 32 17.70 -4.59 -2.01
N GLY A 33 17.95 -4.00 -3.18
CA GLY A 33 19.22 -4.04 -3.91
C GLY A 33 19.07 -4.60 -5.32
N SER A 34 20.12 -4.43 -6.13
CA SER A 34 20.17 -4.89 -7.52
C SER A 34 20.20 -6.42 -7.61
N LEU A 35 19.46 -6.98 -8.56
CA LEU A 35 19.52 -8.41 -8.88
C LEU A 35 20.84 -8.80 -9.56
N ASP A 36 21.52 -7.84 -10.17
CA ASP A 36 22.81 -8.07 -10.83
C ASP A 36 23.98 -8.00 -9.82
N ASP A 37 23.73 -7.54 -8.59
CA ASP A 37 24.71 -7.52 -7.49
C ASP A 37 24.13 -8.09 -6.18
N PRO A 38 24.05 -9.42 -6.04
CA PRO A 38 23.44 -10.07 -4.88
C PRO A 38 24.18 -9.86 -3.56
N GLN A 39 25.49 -9.54 -3.58
CA GLN A 39 26.29 -9.40 -2.35
C GLN A 39 25.91 -8.13 -1.58
N HIS A 40 25.42 -7.11 -2.27
CA HIS A 40 24.99 -5.85 -1.67
C HIS A 40 23.48 -5.80 -1.39
N GLN A 41 22.74 -6.87 -1.65
CA GLN A 41 21.32 -6.95 -1.30
C GLN A 41 21.09 -7.00 0.22
N VAL A 42 20.00 -6.38 0.66
CA VAL A 42 19.50 -6.49 2.03
C VAL A 42 19.13 -7.95 2.28
N ASN A 43 19.83 -8.58 3.22
CA ASN A 43 19.55 -9.96 3.60
C ASN A 43 18.28 -10.06 4.47
N ALA A 44 17.79 -11.29 4.65
CA ALA A 44 16.56 -11.56 5.40
C ALA A 44 16.60 -11.08 6.87
N ALA A 45 17.78 -11.08 7.51
CA ALA A 45 17.91 -10.64 8.90
C ALA A 45 17.74 -9.13 9.03
N ARG A 46 18.39 -8.34 8.17
CA ARG A 46 18.23 -6.88 8.11
C ARG A 46 16.81 -6.48 7.71
N TRP A 47 16.20 -7.22 6.78
CA TRP A 47 14.80 -6.98 6.41
C TRP A 47 13.86 -7.17 7.61
N ARG A 48 14.02 -8.27 8.37
CA ARG A 48 13.22 -8.51 9.57
C ARG A 48 13.44 -7.43 10.64
N GLU A 49 14.68 -7.01 10.85
CA GLU A 49 14.98 -5.92 11.78
C GLU A 49 14.28 -4.61 11.40
N PHE A 50 14.22 -4.28 10.10
CA PHE A 50 13.45 -3.13 9.61
C PHE A 50 11.94 -3.29 9.89
N LEU A 51 11.37 -4.48 9.65
CA LEU A 51 9.97 -4.75 9.98
C LEU A 51 9.69 -4.57 11.47
N ASP A 52 10.56 -5.07 12.34
CA ASP A 52 10.38 -5.02 13.79
C ASP A 52 10.50 -3.58 14.33
N LYS A 53 11.49 -2.82 13.84
CA LYS A 53 11.80 -1.47 14.34
C LYS A 53 10.94 -0.38 13.74
N GLU A 54 10.59 -0.50 12.46
CA GLU A 54 9.96 0.61 11.72
C GLU A 54 8.52 0.32 11.31
N VAL A 55 8.23 -0.87 10.78
CA VAL A 55 6.92 -1.15 10.19
C VAL A 55 5.91 -1.52 11.28
N THR A 56 6.24 -2.49 12.13
CA THR A 56 5.35 -3.03 13.17
C THR A 56 4.82 -1.95 14.12
N PRO A 57 5.63 -0.99 14.63
CA PRO A 57 5.11 0.06 15.50
C PRO A 57 4.14 1.03 14.82
N ARG A 58 4.21 1.18 13.49
CA ARG A 58 3.34 2.06 12.71
C ARG A 58 2.06 1.38 12.24
N PHE A 59 2.08 0.06 12.11
CA PHE A 59 0.95 -0.77 11.69
C PHE A 59 0.69 -1.89 12.71
N PRO A 60 0.28 -1.54 13.95
CA PRO A 60 0.11 -2.51 15.04
C PRO A 60 -1.01 -3.53 14.77
N ASP A 61 -1.98 -3.18 13.92
CA ASP A 61 -3.06 -4.08 13.48
C ASP A 61 -2.57 -5.12 12.45
N GLY A 62 -1.35 -4.95 11.95
CA GLY A 62 -0.67 -5.90 11.08
C GLY A 62 -0.53 -5.44 9.63
N PHE A 63 0.29 -6.21 8.90
CA PHE A 63 0.55 -6.06 7.47
C PHE A 63 0.98 -7.40 6.89
N THR A 64 0.94 -7.55 5.57
CA THR A 64 1.52 -8.70 4.86
C THR A 64 2.73 -8.24 4.07
N ALA A 65 3.84 -8.98 4.14
CA ALA A 65 5.03 -8.72 3.34
C ALA A 65 5.35 -9.91 2.43
N PHE A 66 5.74 -9.65 1.17
CA PHE A 66 6.16 -10.69 0.22
C PHE A 66 7.25 -10.19 -0.72
N ASP A 67 7.88 -11.14 -1.39
CA ASP A 67 8.95 -10.92 -2.35
C ASP A 67 8.38 -10.61 -3.73
N ALA A 68 9.02 -9.67 -4.43
CA ALA A 68 8.67 -9.27 -5.79
C ALA A 68 9.93 -9.06 -6.64
N TYR A 69 9.76 -9.18 -7.96
CA TYR A 69 10.75 -8.80 -8.95
C TYR A 69 10.45 -7.38 -9.42
N GLY A 70 11.35 -6.44 -9.14
CA GLY A 70 11.26 -5.05 -9.58
C GLY A 70 11.98 -4.85 -10.91
N GLN A 71 11.36 -4.13 -11.83
CA GLN A 71 12.02 -3.66 -13.04
C GLN A 71 11.61 -2.22 -13.32
N TRP A 72 12.58 -1.31 -13.20
CA TRP A 72 12.34 0.13 -13.26
C TRP A 72 13.24 0.75 -14.29
N ARG A 73 12.77 1.83 -14.92
CA ARG A 73 13.57 2.60 -15.87
C ARG A 73 13.34 4.07 -15.59
N ASP A 74 14.40 4.75 -15.15
CA ASP A 74 14.39 6.20 -15.05
C ASP A 74 14.28 6.85 -16.43
N LYS A 75 13.81 8.10 -16.46
CA LYS A 75 13.45 8.78 -17.71
C LYS A 75 14.60 8.82 -18.73
N ASP A 76 15.84 8.92 -18.23
CA ASP A 76 17.06 9.08 -19.02
C ASP A 76 17.94 7.81 -19.00
N ALA A 77 17.44 6.69 -18.48
CA ALA A 77 18.21 5.45 -18.42
C ALA A 77 18.11 4.65 -19.73
N ASP A 78 19.27 4.26 -20.27
CA ASP A 78 19.38 3.43 -21.48
C ASP A 78 18.79 2.02 -21.30
N GLN A 79 18.86 1.49 -20.08
CA GLN A 79 18.39 0.14 -19.73
C GLN A 79 17.59 0.15 -18.43
N PRO A 80 16.62 -0.76 -18.27
CA PRO A 80 15.91 -0.93 -17.02
C PRO A 80 16.80 -1.58 -15.95
N GLU A 81 16.72 -1.08 -14.73
CA GLU A 81 17.31 -1.70 -13.54
C GLU A 81 16.42 -2.83 -13.04
N ARG A 82 17.05 -3.93 -12.62
CA ARG A 82 16.39 -5.10 -12.05
C ARG A 82 16.66 -5.15 -10.55
N LEU A 83 15.61 -5.15 -9.75
CA LEU A 83 15.70 -4.99 -8.30
C LEU A 83 15.03 -6.15 -7.57
N SER A 84 15.71 -6.67 -6.55
CA SER A 84 15.06 -7.47 -5.53
C SER A 84 14.11 -6.53 -4.79
N THR A 85 12.82 -6.87 -4.71
CA THR A 85 11.80 -5.99 -4.13
C THR A 85 11.04 -6.71 -3.03
N LYS A 86 10.70 -5.98 -1.96
CA LYS A 86 9.74 -6.39 -0.95
C LYS A 86 8.51 -5.51 -1.06
N VAL A 87 7.34 -6.11 -1.02
CA VAL A 87 6.07 -5.37 -1.01
C VAL A 87 5.41 -5.57 0.33
N ILE A 88 5.00 -4.47 0.96
CA ILE A 88 4.18 -4.48 2.17
C ILE A 88 2.77 -4.05 1.80
N VAL A 89 1.80 -4.88 2.16
CA VAL A 89 0.37 -4.63 1.96
C VAL A 89 -0.29 -4.38 3.30
N ILE A 90 -0.99 -3.25 3.39
CA ILE A 90 -1.79 -2.85 4.55
C ILE A 90 -3.24 -2.75 4.09
N LEU A 91 -4.15 -3.38 4.84
CA LEU A 91 -5.59 -3.23 4.67
C LEU A 91 -6.10 -2.35 5.82
N HIS A 92 -6.78 -1.27 5.48
CA HIS A 92 -7.33 -0.35 6.47
C HIS A 92 -8.70 0.17 6.01
N GLU A 93 -9.53 0.60 6.95
CA GLU A 93 -10.80 1.20 6.60
C GLU A 93 -10.59 2.53 5.85
N ASN A 94 -11.47 2.81 4.89
CA ASN A 94 -11.61 4.10 4.22
C ASN A 94 -12.29 5.09 5.16
N THR A 95 -11.69 5.30 6.34
CA THR A 95 -12.11 6.38 7.21
C THR A 95 -11.62 7.66 6.55
N ALA A 96 -12.53 8.54 6.16
CA ALA A 96 -12.25 9.83 5.53
C ALA A 96 -11.52 10.80 6.50
N ILE A 97 -10.32 10.43 6.96
CA ILE A 97 -9.53 11.16 7.94
C ILE A 97 -8.08 11.28 7.44
N ALA A 98 -7.90 11.96 6.30
CA ALA A 98 -6.58 12.46 5.89
C ALA A 98 -6.65 13.76 5.07
N GLN A 99 -7.79 14.45 5.08
CA GLN A 99 -7.94 15.71 4.34
C GLN A 99 -8.75 16.75 5.12
N THR A 100 -8.42 17.05 6.38
CA THR A 100 -8.77 18.34 6.99
C THR A 100 -7.87 18.62 8.19
N SER A 101 -6.77 19.35 7.94
CA SER A 101 -6.30 20.42 8.83
C SER A 101 -5.07 21.11 8.25
N LYS A 102 -5.30 22.15 7.43
CA LYS A 102 -4.45 23.35 7.48
C LYS A 102 -5.32 24.60 7.47
N PRO A 103 -5.76 25.08 8.63
CA PRO A 103 -5.97 26.49 8.85
C PRO A 103 -4.83 27.00 9.74
N SER A 104 -3.83 27.64 9.14
CA SER A 104 -3.07 28.64 9.88
C SER A 104 -2.85 29.80 8.93
N ALA A 105 -3.73 30.78 9.06
CA ALA A 105 -3.49 32.14 8.61
C ALA A 105 -2.15 32.59 9.18
N TRP A 106 -1.27 33.10 8.32
CA TRP A 106 -0.11 33.87 8.76
C TRP A 106 -0.61 35.27 9.12
N PRO A 107 -0.36 35.80 10.34
CA PRO A 107 -0.54 37.21 10.59
C PRO A 107 0.56 37.97 9.83
N GLY A 108 0.16 38.86 8.94
CA GLY A 108 1.06 39.85 8.37
C GLY A 108 1.54 40.80 9.46
N ASN A 109 2.85 40.98 9.57
CA ASN A 109 3.45 41.97 10.44
C ASN A 109 3.15 43.38 9.90
N GLY A 110 2.79 44.29 10.81
CA GLY A 110 2.84 45.73 10.57
C GLY A 110 4.25 46.29 10.62
#